data_AF-A0A915C7W1-F1
#
_entry.id   AF-A0A915C7W1-F1
#
_cell.length_a   1.000
_cell.length_b   1.000
_cell.length_c   1.000
_cell.angle_alpha   90.00
_cell.angle_beta   90.00
_cell.angle_gamma   90.00
#
_symmetry.space_group_name_H-M   'P 1'
#
loop_
_entity.id
_entity.type
_entity.pdbx_description
1 polymer ?
#
loop_
_entity_poly.entity_id
_entity_poly.type
_entity_poly.pdbx_seq_one_letter_code
_entity_poly.pdbx_strand_id
1 'polypeptide(L)' 'GFEPESILGAMCSEDGEVTMLIKWKGREEADLVPAKLASEQCPQLVIRFHEERFQLNTRSRV' A
#
# COMPACT_ATOMS: atom_id res chain seq x y z
N GLY A 1 5.96 17.93 -4.55
CA GLY A 1 5.71 16.48 -4.48
C GLY A 1 4.30 16.23 -4.91
N PHE A 2 4.04 15.14 -5.62
CA PHE A 2 2.67 14.75 -5.95
C PHE A 2 2.02 14.17 -4.70
N GLU A 3 0.78 14.56 -4.43
CA GLU A 3 0.02 13.99 -3.32
C GLU A 3 -0.54 12.64 -3.75
N PRO A 4 -0.30 11.56 -3.00
CA PRO A 4 -0.93 10.29 -3.30
C PRO A 4 -2.42 10.40 -2.99
N GLU A 5 -3.24 9.96 -3.93
CA GLU A 5 -4.70 9.99 -3.86
C GLU A 5 -5.22 8.75 -3.13
N SER A 6 -4.85 7.56 -3.62
CA SER A 6 -5.31 6.27 -3.08
C SER A 6 -4.35 5.13 -3.45
N ILE A 7 -4.25 4.10 -2.61
CA ILE A 7 -3.61 2.83 -3.00
C ILE A 7 -4.66 1.95 -3.66
N LEU A 8 -4.42 1.58 -4.92
CA LEU A 8 -5.30 0.72 -5.72
C LEU A 8 -5.09 -0.76 -5.41
N GLY A 9 -3.88 -1.15 -5.00
CA GLY A 9 -3.55 -2.54 -4.70
C GLY A 9 -2.14 -2.73 -4.15
N ALA A 10 -1.84 -3.97 -3.81
CA ALA A 10 -0.49 -4.41 -3.43
C ALA A 10 -0.19 -5.74 -4.11
N MET A 11 1.05 -5.90 -4.56
CA MET A 11 1.60 -7.12 -5.13
C MET A 11 2.74 -7.61 -4.24
N CYS A 12 2.78 -8.92 -3.99
CA CYS A 12 3.89 -9.56 -3.32
C CYS A 12 4.79 -10.18 -4.39
N SER A 13 6.07 -9.82 -4.38
CA SER A 13 7.11 -10.46 -5.16
C SER A 13 7.49 -11.81 -4.54
N GLU A 14 8.09 -12.69 -5.33
CA GLU A 14 8.52 -14.03 -4.89
C GLU A 14 9.62 -13.96 -3.79
N ASP A 15 10.35 -12.85 -3.72
CA ASP A 15 11.33 -12.53 -2.66
C ASP A 15 10.68 -12.10 -1.32
N GLY A 16 9.36 -11.94 -1.28
CA GLY A 16 8.62 -11.42 -0.13
C GLY A 16 8.59 -9.90 -0.05
N GLU A 17 9.11 -9.19 -1.05
CA GLU A 17 8.95 -7.75 -1.17
C GLU A 17 7.52 -7.38 -1.59
N VAL A 18 6.92 -6.43 -0.87
CA VAL A 18 5.58 -5.94 -1.16
C VAL A 18 5.68 -4.62 -1.90
N THR A 19 5.03 -4.51 -3.05
CA THR A 19 4.96 -3.29 -3.86
C THR A 19 3.50 -2.84 -3.94
N MET A 20 3.25 -1.57 -3.67
CA MET A 20 1.92 -0.98 -3.65
C MET A 20 1.70 -0.14 -4.91
N LEU A 21 0.51 -0.26 -5.50
CA LEU A 21 0.10 0.53 -6.64
C LEU A 21 -0.57 1.80 -6.14
N ILE A 22 0.13 2.93 -6.21
CA ILE A 22 -0.32 4.24 -5.73
C ILE A 22 -0.85 5.05 -6.90
N LYS A 23 -2.09 5.52 -6.79
CA LYS A 23 -2.65 6.53 -7.67
C LYS A 23 -2.31 7.91 -7.11
N TRP A 24 -1.74 8.77 -7.94
CA TRP A 24 -1.39 10.13 -7.56
C TRP A 24 -2.44 11.13 -8.04
N LYS A 25 -2.68 12.17 -7.25
CA LYS A 25 -3.65 13.20 -7.59
C LYS A 25 -3.19 13.95 -8.84
N GLY A 26 -4.05 13.99 -9.87
CA GLY A 26 -3.74 14.64 -11.15
C GLY A 26 -2.92 13.79 -12.12
N ARG A 27 -2.66 12.51 -11.81
CA ARG A 27 -2.20 11.51 -12.78
C ARG A 27 -3.27 10.44 -12.99
N GLU A 28 -3.43 10.05 -14.25
CA GLU A 28 -4.28 8.91 -14.61
C GLU A 28 -3.55 7.58 -14.42
N GLU A 29 -2.22 7.60 -14.54
CA GLU A 29 -1.35 6.45 -14.34
C GLU A 29 -1.01 6.27 -12.85
N ALA A 30 -1.05 5.01 -12.41
CA ALA A 30 -0.64 4.62 -11.06
C ALA A 30 0.78 4.06 -11.09
N ASP A 31 1.58 4.39 -10.06
CA ASP A 31 2.95 3.92 -9.93
C ASP A 31 3.07 2.78 -8.94
N LEU A 32 4.00 1.87 -9.25
CA LEU A 32 4.41 0.79 -8.36
C LEU A 32 5.49 1.30 -7.41
N VAL A 33 5.14 1.39 -6.13
CA VAL A 33 6.01 1.92 -5.07
C VAL A 33 6.27 0.82 -4.04
N PRO A 34 7.53 0.54 -3.67
CA PRO A 34 7.82 -0.42 -2.61
C PRO A 34 7.10 -0.04 -1.31
N ALA A 35 6.50 -1.00 -0.61
CA ALA A 35 5.73 -0.74 0.61
C ALA A 35 6.56 -0.01 1.69
N LYS A 36 7.87 -0.28 1.75
CA LYS A 36 8.82 0.45 2.61
C LYS A 36 8.81 1.94 2.30
N LEU A 37 8.99 2.29 1.02
CA LEU A 37 9.03 3.68 0.58
C LEU A 37 7.65 4.36 0.74
N ALA A 38 6.57 3.64 0.46
CA ALA A 38 5.21 4.14 0.67
C ALA A 38 4.94 4.45 2.15
N SER A 39 5.45 3.62 3.06
CA SER A 39 5.33 3.82 4.51
C SER A 39 6.12 5.03 4.99
N GLU A 40 7.28 5.30 4.39
CA GLU A 40 8.09 6.48 4.71
C GLU A 40 7.49 7.77 4.15
N GLN A 41 7.00 7.75 2.91
CA GLN A 41 6.47 8.94 2.27
C GLN A 41 5.07 9.30 2.76
N CYS A 42 4.17 8.32 2.90
CA CYS A 42 2.76 8.53 3.19
C CYS A 42 2.19 7.43 4.12
N PRO A 43 2.65 7.40 5.39
CA PRO A 43 2.28 6.37 6.36
C PRO A 43 0.77 6.29 6.58
N GLN A 44 0.07 7.44 6.64
CA GLN A 44 -1.38 7.49 6.85
C GLN A 44 -2.17 6.77 5.76
N LEU A 45 -1.67 6.78 4.52
CA LEU A 45 -2.36 6.19 3.37
C LEU A 45 -2.12 4.67 3.34
N VAL A 46 -0.90 4.24 3.65
CA VAL A 46 -0.56 2.82 3.85
C VAL A 46 -1.36 2.22 5.01
N ILE A 47 -1.44 2.92 6.13
CA ILE A 47 -2.22 2.49 7.30
C ILE A 47 -3.69 2.30 6.91
N ARG A 48 -4.33 3.29 6.27
CA ARG A 48 -5.72 3.16 5.81
C ARG A 48 -5.93 1.98 4.87
N PHE A 49 -5.02 1.78 3.92
CA PHE A 49 -5.10 0.63 3.01
C PHE A 49 -5.01 -0.71 3.75
N HIS A 50 -4.14 -0.80 4.77
CA HIS A 50 -4.09 -1.96 5.63
C HIS A 50 -5.37 -2.09 6.45
N GLU A 51 -5.87 -1.03 7.09
CA GLU A 51 -7.11 -1.06 7.88
C GLU A 51 -8.33 -1.52 7.05
N GLU A 52 -8.48 -1.03 5.82
CA GLU A 52 -9.57 -1.41 4.91
C GLU A 52 -9.48 -2.88 4.46
N ARG A 53 -8.27 -3.44 4.38
CA ARG A 53 -8.03 -4.85 4.02
C ARG A 53 -7.85 -5.78 5.23
N PHE A 54 -7.72 -5.23 6.44
CA PHE A 54 -7.52 -5.97 7.67
C PHE A 54 -8.88 -6.33 8.26
N GLN A 55 -9.56 -7.28 7.62
CA GLN A 55 -10.23 -8.32 8.38
C GLN A 55 -9.12 -9.01 9.16
N LEU A 56 -8.90 -8.55 10.40
CA LEU A 56 -8.02 -9.18 11.39
C LEU A 56 -8.04 -10.69 11.18
N ASN A 57 -7.01 -11.24 10.53
CA ASN A 57 -6.77 -12.66 10.59
C ASN A 57 -6.27 -12.88 12.02
N THR A 58 -7.24 -13.00 12.91
CA THR A 58 -7.08 -13.33 14.31
C THR A 58 -6.10 -14.49 14.34
N ARG A 59 -5.03 -14.34 15.12
CA ARG A 59 -4.12 -15.41 15.47
C ARG A 59 -4.94 -16.61 15.93
N SER A 60 -5.20 -17.56 15.05
CA SER A 60 -5.50 -18.93 15.47
C SER A 60 -4.16 -19.65 15.52
N ARG A 61 -3.39 -19.30 16.55
CA ARG A 61 -2.44 -20.23 17.14
C ARG A 61 -3.25 -21.04 18.14
N VAL A 62 -3.77 -22.18 17.70
CA VAL A 62 -3.95 -23.42 18.49
C VAL A 62 -3.93 -24.60 17.53
#